data_AF-A0A914GYA1-F1
#
_entry.id   AF-A0A914GYA1-F1
#
_cell.length_a   1.000
_cell.length_b   1.000
_cell.length_c   1.000
_cell.angle_alpha   90.00
_cell.angle_beta   90.00
_cell.angle_gamma   90.00
#
_symmetry.space_group_name_H-M   'P 1'
#
loop_
_entity.id
_entity.type
_entity.pdbx_description
1 polymer ?
#
loop_
_entity_poly.entity_id
_entity_poly.type
_entity_poly.pdbx_seq_one_letter_code
_entity_poly.pdbx_strand_id
1 'polypeptide(L)'
;MGLAYLKTVHGLLSCVNIVFLSMALIAGYFLWNPGNHELNWLFFSGNRPFISLVLVALVVLWWLNLIILCQQIFVRDLLEQMGKAKLLFMHGNALLFVLFSAVIESYYLSKVPDGDYYLTRLIIVMVLCWLLVLSHIGQFVFVFCQ
;
A
#
# COMPACT_ATOMS: atom_id res chain seq x y z
N MET A 1 -19.90 7.68 13.30
CA MET A 1 -19.15 6.56 13.91
C MET A 1 -18.00 7.00 14.86
N GLY A 2 -17.34 8.15 14.67
CA GLY A 2 -16.44 8.73 15.69
C GLY A 2 -15.24 7.82 16.05
N LEU A 3 -14.63 8.04 17.22
CA LEU A 3 -13.55 7.16 17.74
C LEU A 3 -13.99 5.69 17.92
N ALA A 4 -15.29 5.41 17.95
CA ALA A 4 -15.80 4.04 18.00
C ALA A 4 -15.51 3.25 16.70
N TYR A 5 -15.35 3.93 15.56
CA TYR A 5 -14.93 3.30 14.30
C TYR A 5 -13.59 2.57 14.44
N LEU A 6 -12.63 3.14 15.18
CA LEU A 6 -11.30 2.53 15.40
C LEU A 6 -11.37 1.21 16.19
N LYS A 7 -12.46 0.98 16.93
CA LYS A 7 -12.70 -0.28 17.65
C LYS A 7 -13.33 -1.36 16.77
N THR A 8 -13.74 -1.02 15.55
CA THR A 8 -14.28 -2.00 14.59
C THR A 8 -13.14 -2.71 13.85
N VAL A 9 -13.42 -3.92 13.35
CA VAL A 9 -12.46 -4.67 12.52
C VAL A 9 -12.04 -3.87 11.30
N HIS A 10 -13.00 -3.20 10.64
CA HIS A 10 -12.72 -2.37 9.47
C HIS A 10 -11.80 -1.18 9.79
N GLY A 11 -12.07 -0.46 10.89
CA GLY A 11 -11.23 0.65 11.33
C GLY A 11 -9.83 0.22 11.75
N LEU A 12 -9.70 -0.92 12.44
CA LEU A 12 -8.40 -1.47 12.82
C LEU A 12 -7.58 -1.87 11.58
N LEU A 13 -8.21 -2.51 10.58
CA LEU A 13 -7.55 -2.81 9.30
C LEU A 13 -7.14 -1.53 8.54
N SER A 14 -7.94 -0.45 8.58
CA SER A 14 -7.55 0.83 7.99
C SER A 14 -6.30 1.42 8.66
N CYS A 15 -6.20 1.32 9.99
CA CYS A 15 -5.01 1.76 10.72
C CYS A 15 -3.78 0.89 10.38
N VAL A 16 -3.95 -0.44 10.34
CA VAL A 16 -2.89 -1.37 9.95
C VAL A 16 -2.39 -1.06 8.54
N ASN A 17 -3.29 -0.78 7.59
CA ASN A 17 -2.91 -0.39 6.24
C ASN A 17 -2.04 0.87 6.22
N ILE A 18 -2.42 1.91 6.95
CA ILE A 18 -1.65 3.16 7.00
C ILE A 18 -0.27 2.91 7.59
N VAL A 19 -0.17 2.12 8.68
CA VAL A 19 1.12 1.78 9.29
C VAL A 19 2.00 1.01 8.31
N PHE A 20 1.49 -0.06 7.70
CA PHE A 20 2.25 -0.87 6.75
C PHE A 20 2.62 -0.09 5.48
N LEU A 21 1.74 0.75 4.95
CA LEU A 21 2.06 1.65 3.84
C LEU A 21 3.16 2.64 4.22
N SER A 22 3.11 3.20 5.43
CA SER A 22 4.14 4.12 5.91
C SER A 22 5.49 3.42 6.05
N MET A 23 5.50 2.21 6.62
CA MET A 23 6.71 1.39 6.70
C MET A 23 7.25 1.01 5.32
N ALA A 24 6.38 0.67 4.37
CA ALA A 24 6.78 0.30 3.01
C ALA A 24 7.36 1.50 2.26
N LEU A 25 6.81 2.71 2.44
CA LEU A 25 7.34 3.94 1.88
C LEU A 25 8.69 4.31 2.50
N ILE A 26 8.83 4.20 3.82
CA ILE A 26 10.09 4.43 4.51
C ILE A 26 11.15 3.44 4.04
N ALA A 27 10.85 2.14 4.02
CA ALA A 27 11.77 1.12 3.52
C ALA A 27 12.11 1.33 2.04
N GLY A 28 11.13 1.71 1.23
CA GLY A 28 11.30 2.00 -0.19
C GLY A 28 12.20 3.22 -0.47
N TYR A 29 12.16 4.23 0.41
CA TYR A 29 12.90 5.50 0.26
C TYR A 29 14.26 5.51 0.98
N PHE A 30 14.33 5.07 2.25
CA PHE A 30 15.54 5.20 3.09
C PHE A 30 16.56 4.07 2.88
N LEU A 31 16.13 2.91 2.36
CA LEU A 31 17.08 1.85 1.96
C LEU A 31 17.59 2.07 0.51
N TRP A 32 17.38 3.26 -0.04
CA TRP A 32 17.97 3.70 -1.30
C TRP A 32 19.43 4.13 -1.08
N ASN A 33 20.31 3.82 -2.04
CA ASN A 33 21.76 4.04 -1.90
C ASN A 33 22.09 5.55 -1.80
N PRO A 34 22.76 6.02 -0.74
CA PRO A 34 23.13 7.44 -0.59
C PRO A 34 24.27 7.89 -1.53
N GLY A 35 24.98 6.96 -2.19
CA GLY A 35 26.17 7.26 -3.00
C GLY A 35 25.91 7.73 -4.43
N ASN A 36 24.69 7.57 -4.96
CA ASN A 36 24.32 8.08 -6.28
C ASN A 36 23.36 9.26 -6.11
N HIS A 37 23.92 10.47 -6.09
CA HIS A 37 23.20 11.75 -6.09
C HIS A 37 22.35 12.01 -7.34
N GLU A 38 22.35 11.09 -8.31
CA GLU A 38 21.33 11.10 -9.33
C GLU A 38 20.02 10.71 -8.65
N LEU A 39 19.18 11.72 -8.45
CA LEU A 39 17.74 11.54 -8.49
C LEU A 39 17.39 10.77 -9.78
N ASN A 40 17.57 9.45 -9.80
CA ASN A 40 16.81 8.50 -10.64
C ASN A 40 15.36 8.42 -10.11
N TRP A 41 14.85 9.57 -9.68
CA TRP A 41 13.48 9.92 -9.86
C TRP A 41 13.25 9.91 -11.37
N LEU A 42 12.07 9.50 -11.76
CA LEU A 42 11.61 9.37 -13.13
C LEU A 42 11.93 8.04 -13.79
N PHE A 43 10.95 7.16 -13.66
CA PHE A 43 10.30 6.52 -14.80
C PHE A 43 11.24 6.20 -15.96
N PHE A 44 11.62 4.92 -16.11
CA PHE A 44 12.26 4.37 -17.31
C PHE A 44 13.77 4.60 -17.51
N SER A 45 14.54 4.93 -16.47
CA SER A 45 16.02 4.94 -16.54
C SER A 45 16.64 3.85 -15.66
N GLY A 46 17.20 2.81 -16.28
CA GLY A 46 18.00 1.75 -15.62
C GLY A 46 17.37 0.35 -15.61
N ASN A 47 18.11 -0.63 -15.08
CA ASN A 47 17.76 -2.06 -15.05
C ASN A 47 16.47 -2.42 -14.25
N ARG A 48 15.78 -1.45 -13.63
CA ARG A 48 14.61 -1.68 -12.75
C ARG A 48 13.51 -0.60 -12.89
N PRO A 49 12.93 -0.43 -14.09
CA PRO A 49 12.05 0.71 -14.41
C PRO A 49 10.70 0.69 -13.66
N PHE A 50 10.24 -0.46 -13.15
CA PHE A 50 8.94 -0.58 -12.49
C PHE A 50 8.98 -0.27 -10.99
N ILE A 51 10.16 -0.10 -10.37
CA ILE A 51 10.29 0.19 -8.94
C ILE A 51 9.70 1.57 -8.57
N SER A 52 9.90 2.57 -9.43
CA SER A 52 9.31 3.90 -9.22
C SER A 52 7.77 3.86 -9.28
N LEU A 53 7.19 2.98 -10.11
CA LEU A 53 5.75 2.79 -10.19
C LEU A 53 5.18 2.18 -8.91
N VAL A 54 5.91 1.25 -8.28
CA VAL A 54 5.54 0.70 -6.96
C VAL A 54 5.50 1.82 -5.91
N LEU A 55 6.53 2.66 -5.84
CA LEU A 55 6.57 3.78 -4.90
C LEU A 55 5.40 4.75 -5.11
N VAL A 56 5.12 5.13 -6.36
CA VAL A 56 3.97 6.00 -6.69
C VAL A 56 2.66 5.35 -6.28
N ALA A 57 2.47 4.06 -6.59
CA ALA A 57 1.28 3.32 -6.20
C ALA A 57 1.10 3.30 -4.67
N LEU A 58 2.16 3.04 -3.91
CA LEU A 58 2.15 3.04 -2.45
C LEU A 58 1.80 4.44 -1.88
N VAL A 59 2.32 5.52 -2.46
CA VAL A 59 1.97 6.89 -2.05
C VAL A 59 0.49 7.20 -2.31
N VAL A 60 -0.02 6.85 -3.49
CA VAL A 60 -1.44 7.04 -3.83
C VAL A 60 -2.33 6.24 -2.87
N LEU A 61 -1.97 4.98 -2.61
CA LEU A 61 -2.68 4.12 -1.67
C LEU A 61 -2.64 4.67 -0.24
N TRP A 62 -1.51 5.23 0.19
CA TRP A 62 -1.37 5.83 1.51
C TRP A 62 -2.32 7.01 1.68
N TRP A 63 -2.36 7.93 0.72
CA TRP A 63 -3.30 9.05 0.72
C TRP A 63 -4.76 8.60 0.71
N LEU A 64 -5.11 7.63 -0.14
CA LEU A 64 -6.48 7.10 -0.19
C LEU A 64 -6.90 6.49 1.16
N ASN A 65 -6.06 5.65 1.77
CA ASN A 65 -6.36 5.05 3.07
C ASN A 65 -6.47 6.11 4.17
N LEU A 66 -5.61 7.15 4.14
CA LEU A 66 -5.67 8.26 5.10
C LEU A 66 -6.97 9.06 4.97
N ILE A 67 -7.39 9.38 3.75
CA ILE A 67 -8.65 10.10 3.48
C ILE A 67 -9.85 9.28 3.97
N ILE A 68 -9.88 7.98 3.66
CA ILE A 68 -10.95 7.07 4.10
C ILE A 68 -11.01 7.01 5.62
N LEU A 69 -9.87 6.85 6.30
CA LEU A 69 -9.78 6.82 7.75
C LEU A 69 -10.32 8.12 8.36
N CYS A 70 -9.84 9.27 7.86
CA CYS A 70 -10.29 10.58 8.32
C CYS A 70 -11.81 10.76 8.13
N GLN A 71 -12.35 10.43 6.96
CA GLN A 71 -13.78 10.57 6.68
C GLN A 71 -14.65 9.73 7.63
N GLN A 72 -14.23 8.49 7.91
CA GLN A 72 -14.93 7.59 8.83
C GLN A 72 -14.86 8.03 10.31
N ILE A 73 -13.72 8.61 10.73
CA ILE A 73 -13.55 9.17 12.08
C ILE A 73 -14.42 10.43 12.24
N PHE A 74 -14.38 11.35 11.27
CA PHE A 74 -15.03 12.67 11.34
C PHE A 74 -16.52 12.67 10.94
N VAL A 75 -17.24 11.56 11.18
CA VAL A 75 -18.72 11.44 11.19
C VAL A 75 -19.36 10.77 9.95
N ARG A 76 -18.69 10.68 8.80
CA ARG A 76 -19.33 10.11 7.59
C ARG A 76 -19.24 8.59 7.55
N ASP A 77 -20.40 7.92 7.60
CA ASP A 77 -20.48 6.52 7.19
C ASP A 77 -20.39 6.45 5.66
N LEU A 78 -19.22 6.03 5.16
CA LEU A 78 -19.00 5.92 3.71
C LEU A 78 -19.91 4.88 3.05
N LEU A 79 -20.35 3.86 3.79
CA LEU A 79 -21.24 2.84 3.25
C LEU A 79 -22.60 3.45 2.93
N GLU A 80 -23.14 4.24 3.85
CA GLU A 80 -24.41 4.95 3.69
C GLU A 80 -24.31 6.08 2.65
N GLN A 81 -23.18 6.80 2.61
CA GLN A 81 -23.01 7.95 1.73
C GLN A 81 -22.68 7.58 0.27
N MET A 82 -21.76 6.64 0.05
CA MET A 82 -21.28 6.29 -1.30
C MET A 82 -22.04 5.10 -1.89
N GLY A 83 -22.70 4.31 -1.05
CA GLY A 83 -23.32 3.04 -1.42
C GLY A 83 -22.28 1.92 -1.57
N LYS A 84 -22.72 0.71 -1.22
CA LYS A 84 -21.89 -0.52 -1.20
C LYS A 84 -21.10 -0.76 -2.49
N ALA A 85 -21.73 -0.59 -3.65
CA ALA A 85 -21.08 -0.84 -4.95
C ALA A 85 -19.87 0.06 -5.21
N LYS A 86 -19.94 1.36 -4.89
CA LYS A 86 -18.82 2.29 -5.08
C LYS A 86 -17.70 2.04 -4.07
N LEU A 87 -18.06 1.71 -2.83
CA LEU A 87 -17.10 1.38 -1.78
C LEU A 87 -16.33 0.10 -2.13
N LEU A 88 -17.03 -0.95 -2.59
CA LEU A 88 -16.41 -2.17 -3.09
C LEU A 88 -15.49 -1.91 -4.29
N PHE A 89 -15.90 -1.05 -5.22
CA PHE A 89 -15.03 -0.68 -6.35
C PHE A 89 -13.75 0.02 -5.88
N MET A 90 -13.83 0.91 -4.88
CA MET A 90 -12.66 1.58 -4.32
C MET A 90 -11.71 0.60 -3.63
N HIS A 91 -12.23 -0.29 -2.78
CA HIS A 91 -11.41 -1.33 -2.13
C HIS A 91 -10.84 -2.34 -3.14
N GLY A 92 -11.60 -2.71 -4.16
CA GLY A 92 -11.15 -3.59 -5.24
C GLY A 92 -10.00 -3.00 -6.04
N ASN A 93 -10.09 -1.72 -6.41
CA ASN A 93 -8.97 -1.03 -7.07
C ASN A 93 -7.75 -0.92 -6.15
N ALA A 94 -7.93 -0.57 -4.88
CA ALA A 94 -6.84 -0.53 -3.92
C ALA A 94 -6.12 -1.89 -3.81
N LEU A 95 -6.90 -2.98 -3.75
CA LEU A 95 -6.38 -4.34 -3.75
C LEU A 95 -5.56 -4.65 -5.02
N LEU A 96 -6.06 -4.28 -6.20
CA LEU A 96 -5.34 -4.46 -7.46
C LEU A 96 -4.01 -3.70 -7.49
N PHE A 97 -3.98 -2.45 -7.03
CA PHE A 97 -2.75 -1.65 -6.95
C PHE A 97 -1.72 -2.28 -5.99
N VAL A 98 -2.15 -2.72 -4.81
CA VAL A 98 -1.25 -3.38 -3.85
C VAL A 98 -0.75 -4.72 -4.40
N LEU A 99 -1.61 -5.49 -5.04
CA LEU A 99 -1.24 -6.78 -5.64
C LEU A 99 -0.20 -6.60 -6.74
N PHE A 100 -0.40 -5.61 -7.62
CA PHE A 100 0.56 -5.25 -8.66
C PHE A 100 1.92 -4.88 -8.06
N SER A 101 1.93 -4.05 -7.01
CA SER A 101 3.14 -3.70 -6.27
C SER A 101 3.85 -4.91 -5.66
N ALA A 102 3.10 -5.81 -5.02
CA ALA A 102 3.65 -7.02 -4.41
C ALA A 102 4.30 -7.94 -5.45
N VAL A 103 3.66 -8.11 -6.61
CA VAL A 103 4.17 -8.94 -7.70
C VAL A 103 5.45 -8.35 -8.28
N ILE A 104 5.51 -7.04 -8.51
CA ILE A 104 6.72 -6.38 -9.02
C ILE A 104 7.90 -6.52 -8.05
N GLU A 105 7.69 -6.26 -6.76
CA GLU A 105 8.75 -6.38 -5.76
C GLU A 105 9.23 -7.84 -5.64
N SER A 106 8.30 -8.82 -5.71
CA SER A 106 8.64 -10.25 -5.74
C SER A 106 9.45 -10.63 -6.99
N TYR A 107 9.08 -10.10 -8.15
CA TYR A 107 9.80 -10.33 -9.41
C TYR A 107 11.23 -9.78 -9.32
N TYR A 108 11.41 -8.55 -8.87
CA TYR A 108 12.75 -7.97 -8.75
C TYR A 108 13.60 -8.67 -7.70
N LEU A 109 12.99 -9.11 -6.59
CA LEU A 109 13.69 -9.93 -5.61
C LEU A 109 14.22 -11.23 -6.22
N SER A 110 13.43 -11.91 -7.07
CA SER A 110 13.86 -13.14 -7.75
C SER A 110 15.00 -12.96 -8.77
N LYS A 111 15.28 -11.72 -9.17
CA LYS A 111 16.32 -11.36 -10.14
C LYS A 111 17.53 -10.71 -9.49
N VAL A 112 17.47 -10.38 -8.22
CA VAL A 112 18.55 -9.72 -7.51
C VAL A 112 19.60 -10.77 -7.09
N PRO A 113 20.89 -10.54 -7.37
CA PRO A 113 21.95 -11.40 -6.86
C PRO A 113 22.06 -11.34 -5.34
N ASP A 114 22.46 -12.46 -4.72
CA ASP A 114 22.76 -12.48 -3.29
C ASP A 114 23.86 -11.45 -2.95
N GLY A 115 23.64 -10.66 -1.90
CA GLY A 115 24.56 -9.60 -1.47
C GLY A 115 24.40 -8.25 -2.18
N ASP A 116 23.44 -8.11 -3.11
CA ASP A 116 23.09 -6.81 -3.67
C ASP A 116 22.56 -5.88 -2.56
N TYR A 117 23.03 -4.63 -2.54
CA TYR A 117 22.59 -3.58 -1.62
C TYR A 117 21.07 -3.43 -1.56
N TYR A 118 20.37 -3.63 -2.69
CA TYR A 118 18.92 -3.51 -2.77
C TYR A 118 18.14 -4.72 -2.25
N LEU A 119 18.81 -5.84 -1.93
CA LEU A 119 18.17 -7.08 -1.48
C LEU A 119 17.29 -6.84 -0.26
N THR A 120 17.85 -6.19 0.78
CA THR A 120 17.13 -5.91 2.04
C THR A 120 15.90 -5.03 1.81
N ARG A 121 16.01 -4.00 0.95
CA ARG A 121 14.88 -3.15 0.56
C ARG A 121 13.78 -3.98 -0.09
N LEU A 122 14.13 -4.75 -1.12
CA LEU A 122 13.18 -5.56 -1.89
C LEU A 122 12.43 -6.54 -0.98
N ILE A 123 13.13 -7.22 -0.07
CA ILE A 123 12.52 -8.16 0.89
C ILE A 123 11.51 -7.44 1.78
N ILE A 124 11.90 -6.33 2.42
CA ILE A 124 11.04 -5.63 3.39
C ILE A 124 9.79 -5.08 2.68
N VAL A 125 9.97 -4.40 1.53
CA VAL A 125 8.84 -3.82 0.79
C VAL A 125 7.92 -4.92 0.24
N MET A 126 8.48 -6.03 -0.27
CA MET A 126 7.71 -7.18 -0.73
C MET A 126 6.84 -7.77 0.40
N VAL A 127 7.44 -8.05 1.56
CA VAL A 127 6.71 -8.63 2.70
C VAL A 127 5.58 -7.69 3.15
N LEU A 128 5.86 -6.39 3.27
CA LEU A 128 4.84 -5.41 3.64
C LEU A 128 3.73 -5.30 2.59
N CYS A 129 4.06 -5.36 1.29
CA CYS A 129 3.05 -5.36 0.23
C CYS A 129 2.15 -6.60 0.32
N TRP A 130 2.68 -7.79 0.57
CA TRP A 130 1.86 -9.00 0.76
C TRP A 130 0.97 -8.93 2.01
N LEU A 131 1.47 -8.38 3.11
CA LEU A 131 0.65 -8.13 4.31
C LEU A 131 -0.49 -7.13 4.01
N LEU A 132 -0.20 -6.10 3.21
CA LEU A 132 -1.21 -5.16 2.73
C LEU A 132 -2.25 -5.84 1.82
N VAL A 133 -1.84 -6.76 0.93
CA VAL A 133 -2.78 -7.55 0.11
C VAL A 133 -3.78 -8.27 1.01
N LEU A 134 -3.29 -8.99 2.03
CA LEU A 134 -4.16 -9.72 2.96
C LEU A 134 -5.11 -8.79 3.71
N SER A 135 -4.62 -7.64 4.17
CA SER A 135 -5.44 -6.65 4.87
C SER A 135 -6.53 -6.04 3.96
N HIS A 136 -6.19 -5.71 2.71
CA HIS A 136 -7.14 -5.21 1.72
C HIS A 136 -8.18 -6.27 1.31
N ILE A 137 -7.81 -7.55 1.22
CA ILE A 137 -8.76 -8.66 1.04
C ILE A 137 -9.74 -8.69 2.23
N GLY A 138 -9.22 -8.59 3.46
CA GLY A 138 -10.06 -8.55 4.66
C GLY A 138 -11.08 -7.41 4.65
N GLN A 139 -10.66 -6.21 4.27
CA GLN A 139 -11.57 -5.06 4.12
C GLN A 139 -12.61 -5.27 3.01
N PHE A 140 -12.17 -5.78 1.85
CA PHE A 140 -13.07 -6.05 0.73
C PHE A 140 -14.16 -7.07 1.11
N VAL A 141 -13.77 -8.17 1.74
CA VAL A 141 -14.71 -9.21 2.22
C VAL A 141 -15.65 -8.63 3.28
N PHE A 142 -15.14 -7.83 4.22
CA PHE A 142 -15.97 -7.19 5.23
C PHE A 142 -17.08 -6.33 4.61
N VAL A 143 -16.73 -5.43 3.68
CA VAL A 143 -17.69 -4.59 2.97
C VAL A 143 -18.65 -5.41 2.10
N PHE A 144 -18.19 -6.54 1.54
CA PHE A 144 -19.03 -7.43 0.75
C PHE A 144 -20.08 -8.15 1.60
N CYS A 145 -19.75 -8.52 2.83
CA CYS A 145 -20.63 -9.24 3.75
C CYS A 145 -21.61 -8.36 4.54
N GLN A 146 -21.35 -7.05 4.65
CA GLN A 146 -22.29 -6.07 5.23
C GLN A 146 -23.37 -5.66 4.23
#